data_AF-A0A351SRQ3-F1
#
_entry.id   AF-A0A351SRQ3-F1
#
_cell.length_a   1.000
_cell.length_b   1.000
_cell.length_c   1.000
_cell.angle_alpha   90.00
_cell.angle_beta   90.00
_cell.angle_gamma   90.00
#
_symmetry.space_group_name_H-M   'P 1'
#
loop_
_entity.id
_entity.type
_entity.pdbx_description
1 polymer ?
#
loop_
_entity_poly.entity_id
_entity_poly.type
_entity_poly.pdbx_seq_one_letter_code
_entity_poly.pdbx_strand_id
1 'polypeptide(L)'
;MSKSSKRKIVIILVLVSCTLIGFISGRFLRSDVKCEKAKCDSVYPSEKVEVKSDRLEIYHEQDRRFIYTKGIDEIKYDGRELIYYDDVFDAVDKLKLGLKKVDTYKDGGSIMYKGKDISLLACNTLEGNRDVFIGDGQLQYEENFCKNEDRYFVQTFDVLNVAVSNEEKYLYVTLRRFTGEEVKTFRILRELEPSIEAGNAYEFTFKYTAVSIADESMEEIFKSALLTKVEKTDKVGLDQVNDIIETVEK
;
A
#
# COMPACT_ATOMS: atom_id res chain seq x y z
N MET A 1 79.87 7.98 -19.56
CA MET A 1 78.55 7.33 -19.80
C MET A 1 77.93 6.98 -18.44
N SER A 2 76.69 7.28 -18.08
CA SER A 2 75.68 8.20 -18.60
C SER A 2 74.75 8.51 -17.43
N LYS A 3 74.58 9.80 -17.09
CA LYS A 3 73.63 10.34 -16.10
C LYS A 3 72.16 9.98 -16.40
N SER A 4 71.90 9.33 -17.55
CA SER A 4 70.59 8.86 -18.03
C SER A 4 70.15 7.52 -17.43
N SER A 5 71.06 6.67 -16.93
CA SER A 5 70.70 5.32 -16.45
C SER A 5 70.11 5.33 -15.02
N LYS A 6 70.57 6.24 -14.14
CA LYS A 6 70.09 6.33 -12.75
C LYS A 6 68.69 6.94 -12.62
N ARG A 7 68.23 7.74 -13.60
CA ARG A 7 66.88 8.33 -13.59
C ARG A 7 65.79 7.33 -14.00
N LYS A 8 66.10 6.34 -14.84
CA LYS A 8 65.11 5.32 -15.26
C LYS A 8 64.82 4.29 -14.17
N ILE A 9 65.81 3.96 -13.33
CA ILE A 9 65.65 3.00 -12.21
C ILE A 9 64.84 3.61 -11.05
N VAL A 10 64.97 4.91 -10.79
CA VAL A 10 64.19 5.60 -9.74
C VAL A 10 62.72 5.78 -10.12
N ILE A 11 62.40 6.00 -11.40
CA ILE A 11 61.01 6.14 -11.87
C ILE A 11 60.26 4.80 -11.84
N ILE A 12 60.95 3.68 -12.09
CA ILE A 12 60.34 2.34 -12.03
C ILE A 12 60.05 1.91 -10.58
N LEU A 13 60.87 2.31 -9.61
CA LEU A 13 60.62 2.00 -8.18
C LEU A 13 59.45 2.80 -7.56
N VAL A 14 59.19 4.02 -8.03
CA VAL A 14 58.05 4.84 -7.55
C VAL A 14 56.71 4.40 -8.16
N LEU A 15 56.71 3.83 -9.37
CA LEU A 15 55.49 3.30 -10.00
C LEU A 15 55.04 1.95 -9.43
N VAL A 16 55.95 1.15 -8.85
CA VAL A 16 55.61 -0.13 -8.20
C VAL A 16 55.16 0.06 -6.74
N SER A 17 55.51 1.17 -6.07
CA SER A 17 55.00 1.47 -4.73
C SER A 17 53.57 2.02 -4.71
N CYS A 18 53.08 2.63 -5.80
CA CYS A 18 51.71 3.16 -5.86
C CYS A 18 50.66 2.10 -6.25
N THR A 19 51.05 0.96 -6.80
CA THR A 19 50.12 -0.16 -7.10
C THR A 19 49.94 -1.14 -5.93
N LEU A 20 50.75 -1.01 -4.86
CA LEU A 20 50.62 -1.84 -3.64
C LEU A 20 49.88 -1.15 -2.48
N ILE A 21 49.62 0.16 -2.55
CA ILE A 21 48.81 0.87 -1.54
C ILE A 21 47.35 1.04 -2.02
N GLY A 22 47.09 0.91 -3.33
CA GLY A 22 45.74 0.91 -3.91
C GLY A 22 44.95 -0.40 -3.77
N PHE A 23 45.44 -1.38 -3.01
CA PHE A 23 44.73 -2.65 -2.75
C PHE A 23 44.28 -2.83 -1.29
N ILE A 24 44.43 -1.80 -0.43
CA ILE A 24 44.07 -1.88 1.00
C ILE A 24 42.91 -0.97 1.41
N SER A 25 42.48 0.00 0.60
CA SER A 25 41.27 0.80 0.88
C SER A 25 40.04 0.28 0.12
N GLY A 26 39.75 -1.01 0.30
CA GLY A 26 38.57 -1.66 -0.28
C GLY A 26 37.97 -2.72 0.64
N ARG A 27 38.30 -2.72 1.94
CA ARG A 27 37.48 -3.42 2.93
C ARG A 27 36.33 -2.50 3.30
N PHE A 28 35.29 -2.61 2.48
CA PHE A 28 33.91 -2.56 2.95
C PHE A 28 33.84 -3.17 4.36
N LEU A 29 33.61 -2.34 5.37
CA LEU A 29 32.93 -2.80 6.58
C LEU A 29 31.48 -3.07 6.17
N ARG A 30 31.28 -4.16 5.45
CA ARG A 30 30.00 -4.86 5.48
C ARG A 30 30.02 -5.55 6.84
N SER A 31 29.25 -5.02 7.78
CA SER A 31 28.88 -5.80 8.96
C SER A 31 28.06 -6.96 8.43
N ASP A 32 28.73 -8.07 8.11
CA ASP A 32 28.09 -9.35 7.91
C ASP A 32 27.53 -9.73 9.28
N VAL A 33 26.26 -9.40 9.51
CA VAL A 33 25.47 -10.03 10.55
C VAL A 33 25.40 -11.51 10.16
N LYS A 34 26.37 -12.28 10.66
CA LYS A 34 26.29 -13.73 10.73
C LYS A 34 25.05 -14.05 11.53
N CYS A 35 23.95 -14.34 10.85
CA CYS A 35 22.87 -15.07 11.46
C CYS A 35 23.44 -16.45 11.80
N GLU A 36 23.74 -16.68 13.07
CA GLU A 36 24.09 -17.98 13.59
C GLU A 36 22.96 -18.95 13.20
N LYS A 37 23.36 -20.06 12.58
CA LYS A 37 22.53 -21.09 11.91
C LYS A 37 21.51 -21.83 12.82
N ALA A 38 21.14 -21.26 13.96
CA ALA A 38 20.21 -21.84 14.93
C ALA A 38 19.00 -20.94 15.27
N LYS A 39 18.79 -19.81 14.57
CA LYS A 39 17.65 -18.89 14.81
C LYS A 39 16.91 -18.41 13.55
N CYS A 40 16.99 -19.14 12.44
CA CYS A 40 16.13 -18.91 11.27
C CYS A 40 15.19 -20.10 10.97
N ASP A 41 15.05 -21.05 11.90
CA ASP A 41 14.14 -22.17 11.77
C ASP A 41 13.21 -22.23 12.99
N SER A 42 12.13 -21.43 12.94
CA SER A 42 10.81 -21.85 13.45
C SER A 42 9.77 -20.78 13.12
N VAL A 43 9.31 -20.75 11.87
CA VAL A 43 7.94 -20.31 11.61
C VAL A 43 7.15 -21.60 11.42
N TYR A 44 6.43 -21.99 12.46
CA TYR A 44 5.49 -23.11 12.40
C TYR A 44 4.47 -22.83 11.28
N PRO A 45 3.99 -23.89 10.59
CA PRO A 45 3.05 -23.72 9.49
C PRO A 45 1.75 -23.17 10.06
N SER A 46 1.41 -21.92 9.72
CA SER A 46 0.05 -21.47 9.93
C SER A 46 -0.85 -22.29 9.02
N GLU A 47 -1.81 -22.94 9.66
CA GLU A 47 -2.91 -23.68 9.11
C GLU A 47 -3.49 -22.99 7.87
N LYS A 48 -3.89 -23.79 6.87
CA LYS A 48 -4.38 -23.39 5.54
C LYS A 48 -4.96 -21.97 5.50
N VAL A 49 -4.25 -21.06 4.85
CA VAL A 49 -4.78 -19.75 4.45
C VAL A 49 -5.94 -20.04 3.49
N GLU A 50 -7.17 -19.87 3.96
CA GLU A 50 -8.33 -19.79 3.07
C GLU A 50 -8.11 -18.57 2.17
N VAL A 51 -7.93 -18.80 0.87
CA VAL A 51 -7.92 -17.72 -0.13
C VAL A 51 -9.31 -17.09 -0.10
N LYS A 52 -9.43 -15.98 0.64
CA LYS A 52 -10.62 -15.17 0.76
C LYS A 52 -10.39 -13.89 -0.03
N SER A 53 -11.23 -13.69 -1.04
CA SER A 53 -11.29 -12.55 -1.95
C SER A 53 -10.11 -12.39 -2.92
N ASP A 54 -10.38 -12.55 -4.22
CA ASP A 54 -9.46 -12.19 -5.32
C ASP A 54 -9.47 -10.67 -5.62
N ARG A 55 -10.06 -9.88 -4.71
CA ARG A 55 -10.20 -8.42 -4.85
C ARG A 55 -9.10 -7.70 -4.10
N LEU A 56 -8.88 -6.45 -4.52
CA LEU A 56 -8.06 -5.50 -3.79
C LEU A 56 -8.86 -4.90 -2.63
N GLU A 57 -8.30 -4.95 -1.45
CA GLU A 57 -8.82 -4.30 -0.24
C GLU A 57 -7.83 -3.26 0.25
N ILE A 58 -8.32 -2.12 0.74
CA ILE A 58 -7.47 -1.10 1.36
C ILE A 58 -7.06 -1.62 2.75
N TYR A 59 -5.77 -1.91 2.90
CA TYR A 59 -5.20 -2.35 4.16
C TYR A 59 -4.85 -1.17 5.07
N HIS A 60 -4.28 -0.12 4.48
CA HIS A 60 -3.86 1.07 5.23
C HIS A 60 -3.76 2.31 4.35
N GLU A 61 -4.03 3.47 4.93
CA GLU A 61 -3.79 4.78 4.32
C GLU A 61 -2.95 5.64 5.28
N GLN A 62 -1.88 6.24 4.75
CA GLN A 62 -1.08 7.24 5.44
C GLN A 62 -0.57 8.27 4.43
N ASP A 63 -0.70 9.57 4.73
CA ASP A 63 -0.21 10.66 3.88
C ASP A 63 -0.67 10.60 2.41
N ARG A 64 -1.91 10.15 2.17
CA ARG A 64 -2.51 9.93 0.84
C ARG A 64 -1.79 8.86 -0.01
N ARG A 65 -1.07 7.96 0.64
CA ARG A 65 -0.52 6.73 0.06
C ARG A 65 -1.29 5.55 0.62
N PHE A 66 -1.52 4.56 -0.23
CA PHE A 66 -2.31 3.39 0.09
C PHE A 66 -1.47 2.12 0.10
N ILE A 67 -1.81 1.23 1.03
CA ILE A 67 -1.41 -0.16 0.99
C ILE A 67 -2.67 -0.95 0.65
N TYR A 68 -2.63 -1.67 -0.46
CA TYR A 68 -3.68 -2.59 -0.88
C TYR A 68 -3.26 -4.04 -0.59
N THR A 69 -4.24 -4.86 -0.27
CA THR A 69 -4.08 -6.30 -0.08
C THR A 69 -4.92 -7.08 -1.09
N LYS A 70 -4.42 -8.22 -1.55
CA LYS A 70 -5.17 -9.15 -2.40
C LYS A 70 -5.02 -10.58 -1.86
N GLY A 71 -6.12 -11.17 -1.44
CA GLY A 71 -6.16 -12.54 -0.91
C GLY A 71 -5.44 -12.75 0.42
N ILE A 72 -5.15 -11.68 1.18
CA ILE A 72 -4.50 -11.73 2.48
C ILE A 72 -5.13 -10.71 3.44
N ASP A 73 -5.44 -11.13 4.66
CA ASP A 73 -6.10 -10.27 5.67
C ASP A 73 -5.10 -9.68 6.68
N GLU A 74 -4.04 -10.43 7.00
CA GLU A 74 -3.09 -10.08 8.06
C GLU A 74 -1.66 -10.14 7.53
N ILE A 75 -0.95 -9.00 7.55
CA ILE A 75 0.45 -8.92 7.15
C ILE A 75 1.31 -8.71 8.39
N LYS A 76 2.26 -9.62 8.64
CA LYS A 76 3.18 -9.54 9.78
C LYS A 76 4.59 -9.19 9.34
N TYR A 77 5.21 -8.30 10.10
CA TYR A 77 6.64 -8.06 10.08
C TYR A 77 7.18 -8.22 11.51
N ASP A 78 8.30 -8.91 11.68
CA ASP A 78 8.92 -9.15 13.00
C ASP A 78 7.94 -9.66 14.08
N GLY A 79 7.02 -10.56 13.68
CA GLY A 79 6.01 -11.16 14.57
C GLY A 79 4.85 -10.24 14.98
N ARG A 80 4.79 -9.00 14.49
CA ARG A 80 3.71 -8.04 14.74
C ARG A 80 2.99 -7.70 13.45
N GLU A 81 1.67 -7.53 13.51
CA GLU A 81 0.88 -7.07 12.37
C GLU A 81 1.25 -5.63 11.98
N LEU A 82 1.31 -5.34 10.68
CA LEU A 82 1.76 -4.06 10.14
C LEU A 82 0.94 -2.87 10.66
N ILE A 83 -0.38 -3.01 10.86
CA ILE A 83 -1.25 -1.92 11.38
C ILE A 83 -0.86 -1.42 12.78
N TYR A 84 -0.05 -2.17 13.54
CA TYR A 84 0.39 -1.80 14.89
C TYR A 84 1.76 -1.11 14.92
N TYR A 85 2.30 -0.71 13.76
CA TYR A 85 3.49 0.13 13.66
C TYR A 85 3.09 1.61 13.51
N ASP A 86 3.85 2.50 14.15
CA ASP A 86 3.60 3.95 14.08
C ASP A 86 3.76 4.49 12.66
N ASP A 87 4.72 3.96 11.91
CA ASP A 87 4.90 4.20 10.48
C ASP A 87 4.80 2.86 9.74
N VAL A 88 3.62 2.62 9.17
CA VAL A 88 3.31 1.36 8.47
C VAL A 88 4.14 1.25 7.18
N PHE A 89 4.43 2.36 6.50
CA PHE A 89 5.22 2.35 5.27
C PHE A 89 6.70 2.04 5.53
N ASP A 90 7.27 2.52 6.64
CA ASP A 90 8.62 2.11 7.07
C ASP A 90 8.69 0.60 7.39
N ALA A 91 7.66 0.06 8.05
CA ALA A 91 7.56 -1.38 8.30
C ALA A 91 7.46 -2.19 7.00
N VAL A 92 6.69 -1.71 6.02
CA VAL A 92 6.62 -2.29 4.66
C VAL A 92 7.97 -2.23 3.94
N ASP A 93 8.70 -1.11 4.05
CA ASP A 93 10.02 -0.96 3.45
C ASP A 93 11.03 -1.95 4.04
N LYS A 94 10.93 -2.26 5.34
CA LYS A 94 11.72 -3.30 6.00
C LYS A 94 11.30 -4.70 5.59
N LEU A 95 9.99 -4.98 5.51
CA LEU A 95 9.45 -6.25 5.01
C LEU A 95 9.98 -6.57 3.60
N LYS A 96 9.97 -5.56 2.72
CA LYS A 96 10.49 -5.62 1.34
C LYS A 96 11.94 -6.08 1.25
N LEU A 97 12.79 -5.79 2.25
CA LEU A 97 14.19 -6.22 2.27
C LEU A 97 14.35 -7.75 2.36
N GLY A 98 13.34 -8.44 2.90
CA GLY A 98 13.30 -9.91 2.95
C GLY A 98 12.83 -10.58 1.65
N LEU A 99 12.40 -9.79 0.67
CA LEU A 99 11.83 -10.29 -0.59
C LEU A 99 12.82 -10.15 -1.75
N LYS A 100 12.69 -11.02 -2.76
CA LYS A 100 13.52 -10.97 -3.95
C LYS A 100 12.89 -10.02 -4.97
N LYS A 101 13.63 -8.98 -5.39
CA LYS A 101 13.26 -8.19 -6.57
C LYS A 101 13.24 -9.10 -7.81
N VAL A 102 12.11 -9.13 -8.52
CA VAL A 102 11.94 -9.98 -9.71
C VAL A 102 11.71 -9.18 -11.00
N ASP A 103 11.15 -7.97 -10.92
CA ASP A 103 10.86 -7.17 -12.11
C ASP A 103 10.95 -5.66 -11.85
N THR A 104 11.00 -4.86 -12.91
CA THR A 104 10.88 -3.40 -12.87
C THR A 104 10.10 -2.91 -14.09
N TYR A 105 9.01 -2.19 -13.84
CA TYR A 105 8.07 -1.77 -14.85
C TYR A 105 8.44 -0.42 -15.46
N LYS A 106 7.98 -0.18 -16.69
CA LYS A 106 8.26 1.02 -17.49
C LYS A 106 7.22 2.13 -17.27
N ASP A 107 6.61 2.16 -16.10
CA ASP A 107 5.59 3.13 -15.67
C ASP A 107 6.19 4.34 -14.91
N GLY A 108 7.52 4.37 -14.77
CA GLY A 108 8.27 5.29 -13.89
C GLY A 108 9.26 4.54 -13.00
N GLY A 109 9.13 3.21 -12.93
CA GLY A 109 10.05 2.32 -12.25
C GLY A 109 9.43 1.64 -11.04
N SER A 110 8.16 1.24 -11.12
CA SER A 110 7.56 0.35 -10.13
C SER A 110 8.29 -0.99 -10.10
N ILE A 111 8.32 -1.65 -8.94
CA ILE A 111 9.16 -2.85 -8.72
C ILE A 111 8.33 -3.96 -8.08
N MET A 112 8.36 -5.14 -8.68
CA MET A 112 7.80 -6.36 -8.09
C MET A 112 8.86 -7.09 -7.26
N TYR A 113 8.49 -7.45 -6.04
CA TYR A 113 9.26 -8.26 -5.10
C TYR A 113 8.46 -9.52 -4.77
N LYS A 114 9.11 -10.68 -4.77
CA LYS A 114 8.48 -11.97 -4.47
C LYS A 114 9.20 -12.71 -3.36
N GLY A 115 8.41 -13.25 -2.45
CA GLY A 115 8.78 -14.25 -1.46
C GLY A 115 8.03 -15.55 -1.71
N LYS A 116 8.19 -16.50 -0.79
CA LYS A 116 7.46 -17.77 -0.85
C LYS A 116 5.97 -17.57 -0.54
N ASP A 117 5.69 -16.82 0.52
CA ASP A 117 4.34 -16.71 1.09
C ASP A 117 3.67 -15.39 0.70
N ILE A 118 4.45 -14.31 0.51
CA ILE A 118 3.95 -13.00 0.11
C ILE A 118 4.71 -12.44 -1.09
N SER A 119 4.04 -11.58 -1.83
CA SER A 119 4.62 -10.73 -2.87
C SER A 119 4.23 -9.28 -2.62
N LEU A 120 5.05 -8.36 -3.12
CA LEU A 120 4.88 -6.92 -2.95
C LEU A 120 5.18 -6.20 -4.26
N LEU A 121 4.25 -5.39 -4.74
CA LEU A 121 4.49 -4.42 -5.80
C LEU A 121 4.59 -3.03 -5.18
N ALA A 122 5.76 -2.40 -5.31
CA ALA A 122 5.99 -1.02 -4.90
C ALA A 122 5.83 -0.11 -6.11
N CYS A 123 4.80 0.73 -6.12
CA CYS A 123 4.57 1.68 -7.20
C CYS A 123 5.53 2.86 -7.14
N ASN A 124 5.98 3.28 -8.32
CA ASN A 124 6.83 4.43 -8.54
C ASN A 124 6.56 4.93 -9.95
N THR A 125 5.36 5.46 -10.18
CA THR A 125 4.97 5.90 -11.52
C THR A 125 5.42 7.34 -11.82
N LEU A 126 5.49 7.67 -13.12
CA LEU A 126 5.75 9.03 -13.59
C LEU A 126 4.65 10.02 -13.18
N GLU A 127 3.42 9.51 -13.00
CA GLU A 127 2.26 10.26 -12.50
C GLU A 127 2.28 10.42 -10.98
N GLY A 128 3.28 9.86 -10.30
CA GLY A 128 3.51 10.06 -8.86
C GLY A 128 2.79 9.05 -7.96
N ASN A 129 2.25 7.95 -8.49
CA ASN A 129 1.72 6.87 -7.64
C ASN A 129 2.86 6.24 -6.82
N ARG A 130 2.67 6.17 -5.50
CA ARG A 130 3.59 5.61 -4.50
C ARG A 130 2.94 4.55 -3.61
N ASP A 131 1.83 4.00 -4.07
CA ASP A 131 1.08 2.97 -3.36
C ASP A 131 1.86 1.64 -3.34
N VAL A 132 1.41 0.75 -2.48
CA VAL A 132 1.97 -0.59 -2.34
C VAL A 132 0.85 -1.61 -2.44
N PHE A 133 1.08 -2.67 -3.19
CA PHE A 133 0.15 -3.80 -3.30
C PHE A 133 0.83 -5.03 -2.71
N ILE A 134 0.18 -5.70 -1.78
CA ILE A 134 0.70 -6.89 -1.10
C ILE A 134 -0.30 -8.02 -1.31
N GLY A 135 0.19 -9.20 -1.65
CA GLY A 135 -0.64 -10.37 -1.86
C GLY A 135 0.15 -11.61 -1.53
N ASP A 136 -0.44 -12.76 -1.84
CA ASP A 136 0.24 -14.04 -1.72
C ASP A 136 1.49 -14.14 -2.63
N GLY A 137 2.23 -15.25 -2.52
CA GLY A 137 3.39 -15.53 -3.37
C GLY A 137 3.10 -15.57 -4.89
N GLN A 138 1.83 -15.60 -5.30
CA GLN A 138 1.40 -15.66 -6.69
C GLN A 138 1.00 -14.32 -7.29
N LEU A 139 0.83 -13.25 -6.49
CA LEU A 139 0.50 -11.91 -6.97
C LEU A 139 1.34 -11.54 -8.21
N GLN A 140 0.66 -11.06 -9.25
CA GLN A 140 1.30 -10.55 -10.47
C GLN A 140 0.99 -9.07 -10.61
N TYR A 141 1.75 -8.41 -11.47
CA TYR A 141 1.38 -7.07 -11.92
C TYR A 141 0.16 -7.18 -12.82
N GLU A 142 -0.89 -6.45 -12.48
CA GLU A 142 -2.12 -6.35 -13.26
C GLU A 142 -2.24 -4.94 -13.85
N GLU A 143 -2.99 -4.81 -14.95
CA GLU A 143 -3.08 -3.54 -15.68
C GLU A 143 -3.53 -2.36 -14.81
N ASN A 144 -4.43 -2.58 -13.85
CA ASN A 144 -4.96 -1.53 -12.99
C ASN A 144 -4.05 -1.20 -11.80
N PHE A 145 -3.00 -1.97 -11.56
CA PHE A 145 -2.06 -1.69 -10.48
C PHE A 145 -1.18 -0.49 -10.87
N CYS A 146 -0.85 0.34 -9.87
CA CYS A 146 -0.06 1.55 -10.03
C CYS A 146 -0.64 2.62 -10.97
N LYS A 147 -1.82 2.43 -11.58
CA LYS A 147 -2.51 3.47 -12.34
C LYS A 147 -3.15 4.48 -11.38
N ASN A 148 -3.08 5.77 -11.73
CA ASN A 148 -3.77 6.86 -11.04
C ASN A 148 -5.13 7.17 -11.69
N GLU A 149 -5.84 6.15 -12.17
CA GLU A 149 -7.21 6.35 -12.64
C GLU A 149 -8.10 6.52 -11.42
N ASP A 150 -8.19 7.77 -10.95
CA ASP A 150 -9.09 8.16 -9.88
C ASP A 150 -10.53 7.97 -10.36
N ARG A 151 -11.12 6.80 -10.11
CA ARG A 151 -12.54 6.57 -10.39
C ARG A 151 -13.33 6.92 -9.15
N TYR A 152 -14.44 7.62 -9.35
CA TYR A 152 -15.34 7.96 -8.27
C TYR A 152 -16.71 7.38 -8.53
N PHE A 153 -17.42 7.05 -7.46
CA PHE A 153 -18.86 6.85 -7.52
C PHE A 153 -19.50 7.46 -6.28
N VAL A 154 -20.76 7.83 -6.42
CA VAL A 154 -21.58 8.36 -5.33
C VAL A 154 -22.66 7.36 -5.02
N GLN A 155 -22.83 7.06 -3.74
CA GLN A 155 -23.93 6.25 -3.24
C GLN A 155 -24.68 7.02 -2.16
N THR A 156 -26.01 7.04 -2.29
CA THR A 156 -26.87 7.67 -1.30
C THR A 156 -27.24 6.68 -0.20
N PHE A 157 -27.11 7.09 1.05
CA PHE A 157 -27.50 6.30 2.22
C PHE A 157 -28.38 7.12 3.16
N ASP A 158 -29.34 6.45 3.79
CA ASP A 158 -30.01 6.96 4.98
C ASP A 158 -29.08 6.78 6.19
N VAL A 159 -28.84 7.86 6.93
CA VAL A 159 -28.09 7.80 8.19
C VAL A 159 -29.06 7.54 9.33
N LEU A 160 -29.02 6.33 9.89
CA LEU A 160 -29.92 5.89 10.95
C LEU A 160 -29.41 6.24 12.36
N ASN A 161 -28.10 6.26 12.55
CA ASN A 161 -27.48 6.58 13.83
C ASN A 161 -26.07 7.15 13.63
N VAL A 162 -25.67 8.07 14.51
CA VAL A 162 -24.31 8.61 14.58
C VAL A 162 -23.84 8.51 16.04
N ALA A 163 -22.70 7.88 16.26
CA ALA A 163 -22.06 7.78 17.57
C ALA A 163 -20.61 8.26 17.49
N VAL A 164 -20.15 8.91 18.56
CA VAL A 164 -18.75 9.35 18.66
C VAL A 164 -17.85 8.15 18.95
N SER A 165 -16.74 8.04 18.22
CA SER A 165 -15.70 7.05 18.54
C SER A 165 -14.88 7.48 19.76
N ASN A 166 -14.27 6.51 20.44
CA ASN A 166 -13.28 6.79 21.49
C ASN A 166 -12.04 7.55 20.93
N GLU A 167 -11.82 7.45 19.62
CA GLU A 167 -10.85 8.27 18.89
C GLU A 167 -11.55 9.49 18.30
N GLU A 168 -11.25 10.70 18.80
CA GLU A 168 -12.02 11.93 18.51
C GLU A 168 -12.18 12.26 17.01
N LYS A 169 -11.19 11.87 16.19
CA LYS A 169 -11.18 12.05 14.74
C LYS A 169 -12.21 11.18 13.99
N TYR A 170 -12.81 10.18 14.63
CA TYR A 170 -13.72 9.24 13.99
C TYR A 170 -15.16 9.32 14.52
N LEU A 171 -16.10 8.95 13.67
CA LEU A 171 -17.51 8.73 13.96
C LEU A 171 -17.90 7.29 13.57
N TYR A 172 -18.81 6.69 14.32
CA TYR A 172 -19.53 5.49 13.90
C TYR A 172 -20.88 5.88 13.32
N VAL A 173 -21.13 5.52 12.07
CA VAL A 173 -22.34 5.89 11.33
C VAL A 173 -23.05 4.64 10.89
N THR A 174 -24.32 4.51 11.26
CA THR A 174 -25.18 3.39 10.83
C THR A 174 -25.97 3.80 9.60
N LEU A 175 -25.77 3.06 8.52
CA LEU A 175 -26.27 3.37 7.18
C LEU A 175 -27.28 2.32 6.72
N ARG A 176 -28.23 2.76 5.90
CA ARG A 176 -29.12 1.89 5.12
C ARG A 176 -29.15 2.35 3.68
N ARG A 177 -29.12 1.40 2.74
CA ARG A 177 -29.35 1.68 1.32
C ARG A 177 -30.82 1.92 1.03
N PHE A 178 -31.12 2.79 0.08
CA PHE A 178 -32.49 2.99 -0.36
C PHE A 178 -33.11 1.71 -0.95
N THR A 179 -32.36 1.00 -1.79
CA THR A 179 -32.85 -0.16 -2.54
C THR A 179 -32.74 -1.49 -1.80
N GLY A 180 -32.44 -1.48 -0.49
CA GLY A 180 -32.23 -2.71 0.27
C GLY A 180 -32.53 -2.58 1.77
N GLU A 181 -32.67 -3.74 2.42
CA GLU A 181 -32.86 -3.83 3.88
C GLU A 181 -31.54 -3.91 4.65
N GLU A 182 -30.41 -3.89 3.95
CA GLU A 182 -29.08 -3.95 4.55
C GLU A 182 -28.86 -2.72 5.44
N VAL A 183 -28.51 -2.96 6.71
CA VAL A 183 -28.19 -1.93 7.70
C VAL A 183 -26.84 -2.27 8.33
N LYS A 184 -25.88 -1.34 8.26
CA LYS A 184 -24.50 -1.57 8.71
C LYS A 184 -23.89 -0.33 9.34
N THR A 185 -22.98 -0.53 10.28
CA THR A 185 -22.27 0.55 10.97
C THR A 185 -20.83 0.61 10.51
N PHE A 186 -20.41 1.77 10.02
CA PHE A 186 -19.05 2.02 9.54
C PHE A 186 -18.37 3.10 10.38
N ARG A 187 -17.04 3.00 10.51
CA ARG A 187 -16.22 4.05 11.11
C ARG A 187 -15.72 4.98 10.01
N ILE A 188 -16.06 6.26 10.09
CA ILE A 188 -15.65 7.29 9.12
C ILE A 188 -14.90 8.43 9.80
N LEU A 189 -14.14 9.20 9.02
CA LEU A 189 -13.48 10.42 9.49
C LEU A 189 -14.52 11.52 9.77
N ARG A 190 -14.46 12.12 10.95
CA ARG A 190 -15.35 13.22 11.37
C ARG A 190 -15.23 14.43 10.44
N GLU A 191 -14.03 14.71 9.93
CA GLU A 191 -13.79 15.87 9.07
C GLU A 191 -14.51 15.81 7.72
N LEU A 192 -14.93 14.63 7.28
CA LEU A 192 -15.67 14.45 6.02
C LEU A 192 -17.06 15.10 6.09
N GLU A 193 -17.70 15.05 7.26
CA GLU A 193 -18.96 15.76 7.55
C GLU A 193 -19.11 15.92 9.08
N PRO A 194 -18.61 17.02 9.67
CA PRO A 194 -18.64 17.23 11.12
C PRO A 194 -20.04 17.38 11.71
N SER A 195 -21.03 17.74 10.88
CA SER A 195 -22.42 17.97 11.24
C SER A 195 -23.36 16.87 10.74
N ILE A 196 -22.84 15.66 10.56
CA ILE A 196 -23.66 14.50 10.17
C ILE A 196 -24.70 14.18 11.26
N GLU A 197 -25.96 14.02 10.84
CA GLU A 197 -27.10 13.84 11.74
C GLU A 197 -27.95 12.65 11.33
N ALA A 198 -28.36 11.85 12.31
CA ALA A 198 -29.31 10.76 12.12
C ALA A 198 -30.67 11.27 11.63
N GLY A 199 -31.36 10.45 10.83
CA GLY A 199 -32.66 10.75 10.25
C GLY A 199 -32.63 11.51 8.93
N ASN A 200 -31.44 11.76 8.36
CA ASN A 200 -31.28 12.41 7.06
C ASN A 200 -30.58 11.48 6.05
N ALA A 201 -30.72 11.78 4.76
CA ALA A 201 -29.99 11.14 3.68
C ALA A 201 -28.70 11.91 3.35
N TYR A 202 -27.66 11.17 2.97
CA TYR A 202 -26.37 11.72 2.59
C TYR A 202 -25.81 11.00 1.37
N GLU A 203 -25.11 11.74 0.52
CA GLU A 203 -24.32 11.22 -0.59
C GLU A 203 -22.89 10.96 -0.11
N PHE A 204 -22.45 9.72 -0.27
CA PHE A 204 -21.10 9.26 0.06
C PHE A 204 -20.33 9.08 -1.24
N THR A 205 -19.28 9.87 -1.44
CA THR A 205 -18.39 9.75 -2.61
C THR A 205 -17.22 8.84 -2.27
N PHE A 206 -17.05 7.80 -3.07
CA PHE A 206 -15.98 6.83 -2.92
C PHE A 206 -15.02 6.91 -4.09
N LYS A 207 -13.72 6.90 -3.79
CA LYS A 207 -12.64 6.72 -4.76
C LYS A 207 -12.23 5.25 -4.80
N TYR A 208 -12.06 4.68 -6.00
CA TYR A 208 -11.74 3.26 -6.17
C TYR A 208 -10.80 3.03 -7.37
N THR A 209 -10.13 1.87 -7.37
CA THR A 209 -9.15 1.46 -8.41
C THR A 209 -9.59 0.21 -9.21
N ALA A 210 -10.63 -0.49 -8.76
CA ALA A 210 -11.18 -1.69 -9.42
C ALA A 210 -12.17 -1.34 -10.56
N VAL A 211 -12.49 -2.29 -11.45
CA VAL A 211 -13.35 -2.02 -12.63
C VAL A 211 -14.86 -2.02 -12.30
N SER A 212 -15.29 -2.57 -11.16
CA SER A 212 -16.69 -2.46 -10.72
C SER A 212 -16.82 -2.66 -9.21
N ILE A 213 -17.28 -1.65 -8.50
CA ILE A 213 -17.53 -1.74 -7.04
C ILE A 213 -18.87 -1.09 -6.61
N ALA A 214 -19.49 -0.27 -7.47
CA ALA A 214 -20.68 0.50 -7.10
C ALA A 214 -21.90 -0.38 -6.75
N ASP A 215 -22.02 -1.56 -7.37
CA ASP A 215 -23.15 -2.49 -7.16
C ASP A 215 -22.88 -3.56 -6.09
N GLU A 216 -21.74 -3.51 -5.42
CA GLU A 216 -21.35 -4.46 -4.37
C GLU A 216 -22.08 -4.21 -3.05
N SER A 217 -21.97 -5.13 -2.07
CA SER A 217 -22.50 -4.89 -0.72
C SER A 217 -21.85 -3.68 -0.02
N MET A 218 -22.49 -3.13 1.02
CA MET A 218 -21.89 -2.00 1.74
C MET A 218 -20.54 -2.36 2.35
N GLU A 219 -20.40 -3.57 2.90
CA GLU A 219 -19.11 -4.07 3.42
C GLU A 219 -17.98 -3.97 2.40
N GLU A 220 -18.22 -4.50 1.20
CA GLU A 220 -17.22 -4.57 0.14
C GLU A 220 -16.80 -3.18 -0.33
N ILE A 221 -17.77 -2.26 -0.46
CA ILE A 221 -17.49 -0.86 -0.81
C ILE A 221 -16.58 -0.21 0.23
N PHE A 222 -16.92 -0.30 1.51
CA PHE A 222 -16.16 0.35 2.57
C PHE A 222 -14.79 -0.31 2.84
N LYS A 223 -14.56 -1.53 2.35
CA LYS A 223 -13.25 -2.20 2.39
C LYS A 223 -12.35 -1.86 1.20
N SER A 224 -12.94 -1.77 0.01
CA SER A 224 -12.20 -1.72 -1.24
C SER A 224 -12.18 -0.33 -1.89
N ALA A 225 -12.91 0.64 -1.33
CA ALA A 225 -12.92 2.02 -1.77
C ALA A 225 -12.65 3.02 -0.64
N LEU A 226 -12.04 4.15 -0.98
CA LEU A 226 -11.76 5.25 -0.06
C LEU A 226 -12.96 6.20 -0.04
N LEU A 227 -13.56 6.41 1.12
CA LEU A 227 -14.56 7.46 1.31
C LEU A 227 -13.88 8.84 1.31
N THR A 228 -14.17 9.67 0.30
CA THR A 228 -13.53 10.98 0.10
C THR A 228 -14.42 12.16 0.42
N LYS A 229 -15.74 11.97 0.44
CA LYS A 229 -16.70 13.05 0.71
C LYS A 229 -18.01 12.48 1.26
N VAL A 230 -18.62 13.21 2.18
CA VAL A 230 -19.98 12.97 2.65
C VAL A 230 -20.72 14.31 2.61
N GLU A 231 -21.90 14.36 1.99
CA GLU A 231 -22.70 15.58 1.94
C GLU A 231 -24.19 15.30 2.11
N LYS A 232 -24.87 16.19 2.85
CA LYS A 232 -26.32 16.06 3.06
C LYS A 232 -27.05 16.21 1.73
N THR A 233 -28.04 15.36 1.49
CA THR A 233 -28.82 15.39 0.25
C THR A 233 -30.32 15.33 0.55
N ASP A 234 -31.11 15.93 -0.34
CA ASP A 234 -32.57 15.85 -0.33
C ASP A 234 -33.09 14.77 -1.30
N LYS A 235 -32.18 14.00 -1.93
CA LYS A 235 -32.52 12.89 -2.82
C LYS A 235 -33.30 11.82 -2.04
N VAL A 236 -34.45 11.44 -2.58
CA VAL A 236 -35.35 10.43 -2.01
C VAL A 236 -35.83 9.48 -3.09
N GLY A 237 -36.14 8.24 -2.72
CA GLY A 237 -36.78 7.34 -3.67
C GLY A 237 -35.81 6.92 -4.79
N LEU A 238 -36.33 6.90 -6.02
CA LEU A 238 -35.57 6.55 -7.22
C LEU A 238 -34.43 7.53 -7.54
N ASP A 239 -34.40 8.70 -6.92
CA ASP A 239 -33.32 9.68 -7.07
C ASP A 239 -32.07 9.30 -6.24
N GLN A 240 -32.19 8.32 -5.34
CA GLN A 240 -31.08 7.73 -4.58
C GLN A 240 -30.38 6.70 -5.48
N VAL A 241 -29.58 7.20 -6.44
CA VAL A 241 -28.88 6.39 -7.45
C VAL A 241 -27.42 6.13 -7.06
N ASN A 242 -26.85 5.06 -7.62
CA ASN A 242 -25.41 4.87 -7.74
C ASN A 242 -24.93 5.63 -8.98
N ASP A 243 -24.26 6.76 -8.79
CA ASP A 243 -23.74 7.56 -9.90
C ASP A 243 -22.24 7.33 -10.03
N ILE A 244 -21.79 6.70 -11.11
CA ILE A 244 -20.36 6.65 -11.44
C ILE A 244 -19.96 8.04 -11.94
N ILE A 245 -19.00 8.66 -11.27
CA ILE A 245 -18.36 9.89 -11.68
C ILE A 245 -17.00 9.50 -12.25
N GLU A 246 -16.94 9.24 -13.55
CA GLU A 246 -15.65 9.17 -14.24
C GLU A 246 -15.04 10.57 -14.23
N THR A 247 -13.79 10.71 -13.78
CA THR A 247 -13.13 12.02 -13.79
C THR A 247 -13.14 12.62 -15.18
N VAL A 248 -13.69 13.82 -15.27
CA VAL A 248 -13.37 14.83 -16.27
C VAL A 248 -11.87 15.07 -16.23
N GLU A 249 -11.22 14.96 -17.39
CA GLU A 249 -9.80 15.29 -17.61
C GLU A 249 -9.45 16.63 -16.94
N LYS A 250 -8.34 16.65 -16.18
CA LYS A 250 -7.68 17.89 -15.79
C LYS A 250 -6.71 18.35 -16.87
#